data_AF-A0AAD7U3P3-F1
#
_entry.id   AF-A0AAD7U3P3-F1
#
_cell.length_a   1.000
_cell.length_b   1.000
_cell.length_c   1.000
_cell.angle_alpha   90.00
_cell.angle_beta   90.00
_cell.angle_gamma   90.00
#
_symmetry.space_group_name_H-M   'P 1'
#
loop_
_entity.id
_entity.type
_entity.pdbx_description
1 polymer ?
#
loop_
_entity_poly.entity_id
_entity_poly.type
_entity_poly.pdbx_seq_one_letter_code
_entity_poly.pdbx_strand_id
1 'polypeptide(L)'
;MENPRRGEDGQHASPFNTVNAQEHADLSQQGEPKYNKNMEPLLSSDPVQTSPQIVLALTPIIGVAYLIHTRVRRRYPRTLPTLTSLKVGELYGWMAMVPVASHYVLMKKTQVVQDKDLLTLEAFARHETMRLPELARWHAKHPNIAPSFNGESRDGSKRPVPAEPTFEWTHNHMWAPDSAYGFYCRKLYERFADKYPDISPQDWDICISYIAATAGGNSTPFNFLGYTVPFAMLARRWPIMLITPLLNGLQRGLFYYSAFFVLMHTYRHWAYPLTLQNKQRVAEMLREAYYLDRAPRFLLPTPPFTSIPYLRDPRSPTTKDR
;
A
#
# COMPACT_ATOMS: atom_id res chain seq x y z
N MET A 1 -21.99 -21.73 76.70
CA MET A 1 -20.55 -21.42 76.55
C MET A 1 -20.42 -20.37 75.48
N GLU A 2 -20.50 -19.11 75.90
CA GLU A 2 -20.15 -17.94 75.11
C GLU A 2 -18.64 -17.72 75.23
N ASN A 3 -17.99 -17.33 74.13
CA ASN A 3 -16.69 -16.68 74.13
C ASN A 3 -16.65 -15.69 72.94
N PRO A 4 -15.91 -14.58 73.03
CA PRO A 4 -16.37 -13.28 72.58
C PRO A 4 -15.53 -12.73 71.41
N ARG A 5 -15.97 -11.56 70.94
CA ARG A 5 -15.34 -10.63 70.01
C ARG A 5 -13.79 -10.58 70.08
N ARG A 6 -13.17 -10.51 68.90
CA ARG A 6 -11.99 -9.68 68.67
C ARG A 6 -12.06 -9.10 67.25
N GLY A 7 -12.24 -7.78 67.19
CA GLY A 7 -11.93 -7.02 65.98
C GLY A 7 -10.43 -6.74 65.93
N GLU A 8 -9.92 -6.43 64.75
CA GLU A 8 -8.98 -5.32 64.55
C GLU A 8 -8.76 -5.07 63.06
N ASP A 9 -8.80 -3.78 62.78
CA ASP A 9 -8.61 -3.07 61.53
C ASP A 9 -7.30 -3.40 60.82
N GLY A 10 -7.35 -3.41 59.49
CA GLY A 10 -6.19 -3.55 58.62
C GLY A 10 -6.44 -2.98 57.23
N GLN A 11 -6.88 -1.73 57.15
CA GLN A 11 -6.86 -0.96 55.91
C GLN A 11 -5.41 -0.69 55.51
N HIS A 12 -4.84 -1.57 54.67
CA HIS A 12 -3.65 -1.24 53.91
C HIS A 12 -4.03 -0.27 52.78
N ALA A 13 -4.00 1.02 53.08
CA ALA A 13 -3.90 2.06 52.06
C ALA A 13 -2.57 1.89 51.33
N SER A 14 -2.63 1.45 50.07
CA SER A 14 -1.48 1.37 49.18
C SER A 14 -1.00 2.80 48.83
N PRO A 15 0.28 3.14 49.06
CA PRO A 15 0.81 4.49 48.82
C PRO A 15 1.14 4.78 47.34
N PHE A 16 0.61 4.01 46.38
CA PHE A 16 1.05 4.06 44.98
C PHE A 16 0.22 4.93 44.03
N ASN A 17 -0.60 5.85 44.52
CA ASN A 17 -1.51 6.63 43.67
C ASN A 17 -1.29 8.16 43.61
N THR A 18 -0.19 8.68 44.15
CA THR A 18 0.09 10.14 44.09
C THR A 18 1.21 10.54 43.12
N VAL A 19 1.93 9.60 42.51
CA VAL A 19 3.03 9.94 41.57
C VAL A 19 2.52 10.17 40.13
N ASN A 20 1.38 9.58 39.74
CA ASN A 20 0.86 9.71 38.36
C ASN A 20 0.09 10.99 38.06
N ALA A 21 -0.35 11.77 39.07
CA ALA A 21 -1.07 13.01 38.81
C ALA A 21 -0.16 14.18 38.43
N GLN A 22 1.13 14.12 38.82
CA GLN A 22 2.08 15.21 38.59
C GLN A 22 2.81 15.07 37.24
N GLU A 23 3.08 13.84 36.77
CA GLU A 23 3.63 13.60 35.41
C GLU A 23 2.61 13.93 34.31
N HIS A 24 1.31 13.78 34.55
CA HIS A 24 0.27 14.19 33.60
C HIS A 24 0.13 15.72 33.49
N ALA A 25 0.51 16.49 34.51
CA ALA A 25 0.50 17.95 34.46
C ALA A 25 1.68 18.51 33.66
N ASP A 26 2.88 17.92 33.77
CA ASP A 26 4.07 18.37 33.04
C ASP A 26 4.04 18.04 31.54
N LEU A 27 3.34 16.98 31.12
CA LEU A 27 3.17 16.65 29.70
C LEU A 27 2.20 17.59 28.97
N SER A 28 1.34 18.31 29.69
CA SER A 28 0.51 19.38 29.11
C SER A 28 1.33 20.64 28.73
N GLN A 29 2.58 20.73 29.18
CA GLN A 29 3.51 21.81 28.85
C GLN A 29 4.55 21.44 27.78
N GLN A 30 4.58 20.19 27.31
CA GLN A 30 5.34 19.84 26.11
C GLN A 30 4.62 20.43 24.90
N GLY A 31 5.00 21.67 24.57
CA GLY A 31 4.37 22.51 23.57
C GLY A 31 3.97 21.75 22.32
N GLU A 32 2.77 22.06 21.83
CA GLU A 32 2.21 21.48 20.62
C GLU A 32 3.29 21.38 19.54
N PRO A 33 3.40 20.24 18.83
CA PRO A 33 4.37 20.07 17.77
C PRO A 33 4.24 21.28 16.84
N LYS A 34 5.27 22.14 16.80
CA LYS A 34 5.25 23.38 16.02
C LYS A 34 4.86 23.03 14.60
N TYR A 35 3.59 23.29 14.27
CA TYR A 35 3.06 23.08 12.94
C TYR A 35 3.90 23.94 12.01
N ASN A 36 4.68 23.28 11.16
CA ASN A 36 5.56 23.99 10.24
C ASN A 36 4.67 24.62 9.15
N LYS A 37 4.34 25.90 9.31
CA LYS A 37 3.56 26.69 8.33
C LYS A 37 4.14 26.62 6.91
N ASN A 38 5.41 26.24 6.75
CA ASN A 38 6.01 26.04 5.43
C ASN A 38 5.49 24.77 4.71
N MET A 39 4.66 23.92 5.33
CA MET A 39 3.98 22.80 4.66
C MET A 39 2.61 23.17 4.08
N GLU A 40 2.00 24.32 4.45
CA GLU A 40 0.74 24.78 3.86
C GLU A 40 0.78 24.99 2.34
N PRO A 41 1.84 25.55 1.70
CA PRO A 41 1.83 25.77 0.26
C PRO A 41 1.89 24.47 -0.58
N LEU A 42 2.25 23.32 0.02
CA LEU A 42 2.20 22.02 -0.67
C LEU A 42 0.80 21.40 -0.67
N LEU A 43 -0.09 21.87 0.21
CA LEU A 43 -1.48 21.39 0.33
C LEU A 43 -2.50 22.39 -0.23
N SER A 44 -2.13 23.67 -0.40
CA SER A 44 -3.06 24.73 -0.85
C SER A 44 -2.97 25.07 -2.35
N SER A 45 -2.14 24.39 -3.15
CA SER A 45 -2.33 24.49 -4.61
C SER A 45 -3.64 23.80 -4.93
N ASP A 46 -4.71 24.58 -5.15
CA ASP A 46 -5.95 24.06 -5.72
C ASP A 46 -5.55 23.10 -6.85
N PRO A 47 -5.92 21.81 -6.75
CA PRO A 47 -5.47 20.82 -7.71
C PRO A 47 -5.88 21.35 -9.07
N VAL A 48 -4.90 21.70 -9.92
CA VAL A 48 -5.14 22.30 -11.23
C VAL A 48 -6.24 21.50 -11.88
N GLN A 49 -7.44 22.08 -11.89
CA GLN A 49 -8.64 21.37 -12.26
C GLN A 49 -8.55 21.25 -13.78
N THR A 50 -7.88 20.20 -14.24
CA THR A 50 -7.76 19.94 -15.67
C THR A 50 -9.16 19.61 -16.13
N SER A 51 -9.81 20.63 -16.70
CA SER A 51 -11.15 20.51 -17.23
C SER A 51 -11.17 19.31 -18.19
N PRO A 52 -12.17 18.41 -18.10
CA PRO A 52 -12.36 17.32 -19.08
C PRO A 52 -12.25 17.82 -20.52
N GLN A 53 -12.63 19.08 -20.75
CA GLN A 53 -12.54 19.77 -22.04
C GLN A 53 -11.10 19.83 -22.58
N ILE A 54 -10.08 20.01 -21.74
CA ILE A 54 -8.67 20.06 -22.19
C ILE A 54 -8.26 18.70 -22.77
N VAL A 55 -8.62 17.61 -22.07
CA VAL A 55 -8.28 16.25 -22.50
C VAL A 55 -9.01 15.90 -23.80
N LEU A 56 -10.30 16.23 -23.88
CA LEU A 56 -11.11 16.03 -25.09
C LEU A 56 -10.62 16.89 -26.26
N ALA A 57 -10.07 18.08 -26.01
CA ALA A 57 -9.50 18.93 -27.05
C ALA A 57 -8.13 18.45 -27.56
N LEU A 58 -7.33 17.79 -26.71
CA LEU A 58 -6.00 17.30 -27.10
C LEU A 58 -6.06 16.09 -28.05
N THR A 59 -7.02 15.18 -27.86
CA THR A 59 -7.15 13.98 -28.72
C THR A 59 -7.29 14.30 -30.22
N PRO A 60 -8.19 15.21 -30.68
CA PRO A 60 -8.28 15.54 -32.09
C PRO A 60 -7.02 16.27 -32.60
N ILE A 61 -6.38 17.10 -31.78
CA ILE A 61 -5.10 17.77 -32.15
C ILE A 61 -4.02 16.72 -32.43
N ILE A 62 -3.92 15.68 -31.58
CA ILE A 62 -3.00 14.56 -31.79
C ILE A 62 -3.33 13.80 -33.08
N GLY A 63 -4.62 13.58 -33.38
CA GLY A 63 -5.07 12.98 -34.63
C GLY A 63 -4.68 13.79 -35.87
N VAL A 64 -4.90 15.11 -35.85
CA VAL A 64 -4.49 16.02 -36.94
C VAL A 64 -2.97 16.01 -37.09
N ALA A 65 -2.22 16.09 -35.99
CA ALA A 65 -0.77 16.02 -36.00
C ALA A 65 -0.25 14.69 -36.58
N TYR A 66 -0.91 13.56 -36.32
CA TYR A 66 -0.61 12.26 -36.93
C TYR A 66 -0.78 12.28 -38.45
N LEU A 67 -1.88 12.87 -38.94
CA LEU A 67 -2.15 12.98 -40.38
C LEU A 67 -1.12 13.87 -41.08
N ILE A 68 -0.79 15.03 -40.48
CA ILE A 68 0.24 15.94 -40.98
C ILE A 68 1.59 15.21 -41.03
N HIS A 69 2.00 14.56 -39.94
CA HIS A 69 3.27 13.82 -39.88
C HIS A 69 3.32 12.70 -40.91
N THR A 70 2.24 11.94 -41.09
CA THR A 70 2.16 10.88 -42.10
C THR A 70 2.29 11.44 -43.52
N ARG A 71 1.63 12.57 -43.81
CA ARG A 71 1.74 13.24 -45.12
C ARG A 71 3.14 13.79 -45.38
N VAL A 72 3.76 14.42 -44.38
CA VAL A 72 5.15 14.90 -44.46
C VAL A 72 6.11 13.74 -44.68
N ARG A 73 5.93 12.61 -43.99
CA ARG A 73 6.77 11.40 -44.14
C ARG A 73 6.72 10.78 -45.52
N ARG A 74 5.57 10.86 -46.20
CA ARG A 74 5.44 10.41 -47.59
C ARG A 74 6.24 11.29 -48.56
N ARG A 75 6.37 12.58 -48.27
CA ARG A 75 7.15 13.53 -49.09
C ARG A 75 8.64 13.54 -48.74
N TYR A 76 8.96 13.39 -47.47
CA TYR A 76 10.31 13.45 -46.92
C TYR A 76 10.60 12.17 -46.12
N PRO A 77 10.97 11.07 -46.80
CA PRO A 77 11.32 9.82 -46.13
C PRO A 77 12.51 10.02 -45.19
N ARG A 78 12.54 9.21 -44.14
CA ARG A 78 13.49 9.30 -43.02
C ARG A 78 14.86 8.80 -43.49
N THR A 79 15.93 9.56 -43.27
CA THR A 79 17.32 9.14 -43.56
C THR A 79 18.00 8.50 -42.35
N LEU A 80 17.58 8.87 -41.13
CA LEU A 80 18.13 8.34 -39.89
C LEU A 80 17.38 7.08 -39.43
N PRO A 81 18.09 6.11 -38.80
CA PRO A 81 17.45 4.94 -38.20
C PRO A 81 16.46 5.37 -37.12
N THR A 82 15.39 4.59 -36.95
CA THR A 82 14.39 4.89 -35.93
C THR A 82 14.96 4.67 -34.54
N LEU A 83 14.66 5.59 -33.62
CA LEU A 83 15.03 5.47 -32.20
C LEU A 83 14.18 4.41 -31.47
N THR A 84 12.97 4.16 -31.97
CA THR A 84 12.00 3.21 -31.40
C THR A 84 11.54 2.20 -32.45
N SER A 85 11.09 1.03 -32.00
CA SER A 85 10.42 0.03 -32.83
C SER A 85 8.94 0.37 -33.09
N LEU A 86 8.39 1.37 -32.39
CA LEU A 86 7.00 1.79 -32.56
C LEU A 86 6.79 2.48 -33.92
N LYS A 87 5.72 2.08 -34.60
CA LYS A 87 5.22 2.77 -35.79
C LYS A 87 4.69 4.15 -35.39
N VAL A 88 4.66 5.07 -36.35
CA VAL A 88 4.14 6.43 -36.12
C VAL A 88 2.72 6.39 -35.55
N GLY A 89 1.84 5.55 -36.08
CA GLY A 89 0.47 5.42 -35.56
C GLY A 89 0.41 4.96 -34.10
N GLU A 90 1.35 4.10 -33.68
CA GLU A 90 1.41 3.61 -32.29
C GLU A 90 1.87 4.69 -31.32
N LEU A 91 2.84 5.51 -31.73
CA LEU A 91 3.30 6.66 -30.94
C LEU A 91 2.18 7.65 -30.70
N TYR A 92 1.45 8.03 -31.75
CA TYR A 92 0.34 8.97 -31.63
C TYR A 92 -0.86 8.36 -30.91
N GLY A 93 -1.14 7.06 -31.12
CA GLY A 93 -2.15 6.34 -30.36
C GLY A 93 -1.85 6.33 -28.86
N TRP A 94 -0.59 6.09 -28.48
CA TRP A 94 -0.14 6.19 -27.10
C TRP A 94 -0.26 7.61 -26.55
N MET A 95 0.21 8.62 -27.30
CA MET A 95 0.09 10.03 -26.92
C MET A 95 -1.36 10.48 -26.73
N ALA A 96 -2.32 9.91 -27.48
CA ALA A 96 -3.74 10.20 -27.31
C ALA A 96 -4.35 9.47 -26.11
N MET A 97 -3.94 8.23 -25.86
CA MET A 97 -4.47 7.41 -24.77
C MET A 97 -3.99 7.87 -23.38
N VAL A 98 -2.74 8.33 -23.24
CA VAL A 98 -2.18 8.74 -21.94
C VAL A 98 -2.95 9.88 -21.29
N PRO A 99 -3.31 10.98 -21.97
CA PRO A 99 -4.13 12.05 -21.40
C PRO A 99 -5.52 11.55 -20.98
N VAL A 100 -6.16 10.69 -21.78
CA VAL A 100 -7.47 10.12 -21.47
C VAL A 100 -7.39 9.26 -20.20
N ALA A 101 -6.43 8.34 -20.12
CA ALA A 101 -6.24 7.51 -18.94
C ALA A 101 -5.86 8.35 -17.70
N SER A 102 -4.97 9.34 -17.87
CA SER A 102 -4.60 10.29 -16.82
C SER A 102 -5.80 11.09 -16.30
N HIS A 103 -6.76 11.43 -17.16
CA HIS A 103 -7.98 12.10 -16.75
C HIS A 103 -8.83 11.23 -15.82
N TYR A 104 -9.06 9.97 -16.20
CA TYR A 104 -9.79 9.02 -15.35
C TYR A 104 -9.09 8.80 -14.00
N VAL A 105 -7.75 8.67 -14.02
CA VAL A 105 -6.92 8.61 -12.82
C VAL A 105 -7.14 9.84 -11.95
N LEU A 106 -7.10 11.05 -12.53
CA LEU A 106 -7.26 12.29 -11.79
C LEU A 106 -8.65 12.40 -11.17
N MET A 107 -9.71 12.02 -11.88
CA MET A 107 -11.07 12.00 -11.32
C MET A 107 -11.16 11.11 -10.09
N LYS A 108 -10.56 9.91 -10.14
CA LYS A 108 -10.53 8.98 -9.00
C LYS A 108 -9.69 9.52 -7.85
N LYS A 109 -8.54 10.11 -8.15
CA LYS A 109 -7.71 10.81 -7.18
C LYS A 109 -8.47 11.93 -6.47
N THR A 110 -9.20 12.76 -7.22
CA THR A 110 -10.01 13.84 -6.65
C THR A 110 -11.08 13.29 -5.72
N GLN A 111 -11.75 12.19 -6.09
CA GLN A 111 -12.73 11.53 -5.21
C GLN A 111 -12.09 11.07 -3.89
N VAL A 112 -10.91 10.45 -3.95
CA VAL A 112 -10.17 10.01 -2.75
C VAL A 112 -9.75 11.19 -1.88
N VAL A 113 -9.25 12.28 -2.47
CA VAL A 113 -8.77 13.45 -1.73
C VAL A 113 -9.91 14.26 -1.10
N GLN A 114 -11.08 14.30 -1.74
CA GLN A 114 -12.26 15.00 -1.22
C GLN A 114 -12.94 14.25 -0.06
N ASP A 115 -12.75 12.93 0.02
CA ASP A 115 -13.26 12.09 1.09
C ASP A 115 -12.25 12.04 2.25
N LYS A 116 -12.58 12.63 3.40
CA LYS A 116 -11.68 12.75 4.56
C LYS A 116 -11.19 11.40 5.09
N ASP A 117 -12.01 10.37 4.99
CA ASP A 117 -11.67 9.05 5.51
C ASP A 117 -10.72 8.32 4.54
N LEU A 118 -10.95 8.44 3.23
CA LEU A 118 -10.01 7.92 2.23
C LEU A 118 -8.69 8.70 2.18
N LEU A 119 -8.73 10.01 2.41
CA LEU A 119 -7.52 10.82 2.58
C LEU A 119 -6.70 10.37 3.79
N THR A 120 -7.36 9.91 4.87
CA THR A 120 -6.67 9.33 6.04
C THR A 120 -5.91 8.06 5.65
N LEU A 121 -6.54 7.17 4.85
CA LEU A 121 -5.91 5.97 4.32
C LEU A 121 -4.70 6.30 3.43
N GLU A 122 -4.83 7.24 2.50
CA GLU A 122 -3.72 7.67 1.62
C GLU A 122 -2.58 8.33 2.40
N ALA A 123 -2.89 9.17 3.39
CA ALA A 123 -1.88 9.77 4.26
C ALA A 123 -1.11 8.70 5.05
N PHE A 124 -1.82 7.70 5.60
CA PHE A 124 -1.20 6.57 6.30
C PHE A 124 -0.31 5.75 5.36
N ALA A 125 -0.82 5.41 4.17
CA ALA A 125 -0.08 4.63 3.18
C ALA A 125 1.23 5.32 2.74
N ARG A 126 1.19 6.65 2.49
CA ARG A 126 2.39 7.45 2.17
C ARG A 126 3.38 7.55 3.32
N HIS A 127 2.88 7.68 4.55
CA HIS A 127 3.74 7.66 5.74
C HIS A 127 4.49 6.33 5.84
N GLU A 128 3.81 5.23 5.58
CA GLU A 128 4.40 3.89 5.58
C GLU A 128 5.46 3.69 4.48
N THR A 129 5.34 4.34 3.31
CA THR A 129 6.41 4.34 2.29
C THR A 129 7.73 4.89 2.83
N MET A 130 7.70 5.86 3.76
CA MET A 130 8.93 6.38 4.39
C MET A 130 9.61 5.34 5.29
N ARG A 131 8.92 4.26 5.65
CA ARG A 131 9.42 3.16 6.50
C ARG A 131 9.83 1.93 5.71
N LEU A 132 9.97 2.04 4.40
CA LEU A 132 10.54 1.01 3.52
C LEU A 132 11.81 0.31 4.07
N PRO A 133 12.78 1.01 4.71
CA PRO A 133 13.93 0.34 5.30
C PRO A 133 13.60 -0.60 6.47
N GLU A 134 12.51 -0.35 7.20
CA GLU A 134 12.01 -1.28 8.23
C GLU A 134 11.38 -2.51 7.59
N LEU A 135 10.60 -2.33 6.54
CA LEU A 135 10.04 -3.44 5.76
C LEU A 135 11.14 -4.33 5.17
N ALA A 136 12.17 -3.73 4.57
CA ALA A 136 13.33 -4.45 4.06
C ALA A 136 14.07 -5.23 5.16
N ARG A 137 14.27 -4.62 6.34
CA ARG A 137 14.86 -5.30 7.50
C ARG A 137 13.97 -6.44 8.02
N TRP A 138 12.66 -6.24 8.00
CA TRP A 138 11.71 -7.28 8.38
C TRP A 138 11.79 -8.47 7.40
N HIS A 139 11.88 -8.21 6.10
CA HIS A 139 12.09 -9.26 5.09
C HIS A 139 13.39 -10.03 5.30
N ALA A 140 14.49 -9.33 5.54
CA ALA A 140 15.78 -9.98 5.79
C ALA A 140 15.73 -10.92 7.02
N LYS A 141 14.93 -10.57 8.03
CA LYS A 141 14.74 -11.39 9.24
C LYS A 141 13.75 -12.55 9.05
N HIS A 142 12.88 -12.46 8.07
CA HIS A 142 11.78 -13.40 7.86
C HIS A 142 11.70 -13.90 6.41
N PRO A 143 12.78 -14.48 5.85
CA PRO A 143 12.85 -14.84 4.43
C PRO A 143 11.84 -15.93 4.03
N ASN A 144 11.41 -16.76 4.98
CA ASN A 144 10.46 -17.86 4.76
C ASN A 144 9.02 -17.48 5.12
N ILE A 145 8.75 -16.23 5.49
CA ILE A 145 7.37 -15.73 5.59
C ILE A 145 6.99 -15.23 4.19
N ALA A 146 6.95 -16.16 3.23
CA ALA A 146 5.90 -16.05 2.24
C ALA A 146 4.58 -16.17 3.02
N PRO A 147 3.55 -15.36 2.74
CA PRO A 147 2.24 -15.62 3.29
C PRO A 147 1.84 -17.04 2.87
N SER A 148 2.00 -17.98 3.80
CA SER A 148 1.51 -19.34 3.65
C SER A 148 0.00 -19.26 3.81
N PHE A 149 -0.69 -18.97 2.70
CA PHE A 149 -2.15 -19.06 2.55
C PHE A 149 -2.65 -20.51 2.54
N ASN A 150 -1.81 -21.46 2.94
CA ASN A 150 -2.21 -22.84 3.08
C ASN A 150 -2.89 -23.06 4.44
N GLY A 151 -3.74 -22.14 4.92
CA GLY A 151 -4.68 -22.33 6.05
C GLY A 151 -4.14 -22.85 7.40
N GLU A 152 -2.87 -23.20 7.50
CA GLU A 152 -2.25 -23.81 8.66
C GLU A 152 -1.54 -22.70 9.44
N SER A 153 -2.22 -22.23 10.48
CA SER A 153 -1.57 -21.40 11.50
C SER A 153 -0.29 -22.08 11.96
N ARG A 154 0.84 -21.38 11.84
CA ARG A 154 2.18 -21.88 12.18
C ARG A 154 2.33 -22.25 13.65
N ASP A 155 1.40 -21.84 14.51
CA ASP A 155 1.40 -22.16 15.95
C ASP A 155 0.65 -23.46 16.29
N GLY A 156 0.05 -24.15 15.31
CA GLY A 156 -0.77 -25.35 15.55
C GLY A 156 -2.01 -25.09 16.41
N SER A 157 -2.30 -23.83 16.73
CA SER A 157 -3.52 -23.45 17.41
C SER A 157 -4.65 -23.54 16.39
N LYS A 158 -5.66 -24.32 16.75
CA LYS A 158 -6.94 -24.40 16.03
C LYS A 158 -7.76 -23.13 16.20
N ARG A 159 -7.15 -21.95 16.38
CA ARG A 159 -7.86 -20.71 16.13
C ARG A 159 -8.12 -20.75 14.63
N PRO A 160 -9.38 -20.86 14.17
CA PRO A 160 -9.64 -20.57 12.79
C PRO A 160 -9.16 -19.13 12.62
N VAL A 161 -8.00 -18.93 11.98
CA VAL A 161 -7.88 -17.81 11.06
C VAL A 161 -9.14 -17.97 10.23
N PRO A 162 -10.16 -17.11 10.44
CA PRO A 162 -11.55 -17.37 10.06
C PRO A 162 -11.49 -17.97 8.66
N ALA A 163 -11.90 -19.25 8.54
CA ALA A 163 -11.66 -20.11 7.39
C ALA A 163 -11.61 -19.23 6.16
N GLU A 164 -10.37 -19.02 5.67
CA GLU A 164 -9.93 -17.80 4.99
C GLU A 164 -11.12 -17.18 4.25
N PRO A 165 -11.54 -15.90 4.51
CA PRO A 165 -12.06 -15.17 3.37
C PRO A 165 -10.95 -15.36 2.36
N THR A 166 -11.23 -16.14 1.31
CA THR A 166 -10.33 -16.32 0.19
C THR A 166 -10.17 -14.91 -0.30
N PHE A 167 -9.21 -14.19 0.28
CA PHE A 167 -8.87 -12.86 -0.09
C PHE A 167 -8.67 -13.05 -1.58
N GLU A 168 -9.45 -12.34 -2.40
CA GLU A 168 -9.32 -12.34 -3.86
C GLU A 168 -8.00 -11.64 -4.25
N TRP A 169 -6.96 -11.98 -3.51
CA TRP A 169 -5.59 -11.55 -3.48
C TRP A 169 -5.05 -11.58 -4.91
N THR A 170 -5.34 -12.66 -5.64
CA THR A 170 -4.95 -12.83 -7.04
C THR A 170 -5.60 -11.82 -8.00
N HIS A 171 -6.80 -11.30 -7.72
CA HIS A 171 -7.54 -10.47 -8.67
C HIS A 171 -7.14 -8.98 -8.63
N ASN A 172 -6.70 -8.49 -7.45
CA ASN A 172 -6.38 -7.07 -7.27
C ASN A 172 -4.96 -6.75 -6.75
N HIS A 173 -4.13 -7.74 -6.38
CA HIS A 173 -2.81 -7.52 -5.76
C HIS A 173 -1.59 -7.67 -6.67
N MET A 174 -1.72 -7.74 -7.99
CA MET A 174 -0.54 -7.86 -8.89
C MET A 174 0.49 -6.70 -8.78
N TRP A 175 0.23 -5.74 -7.88
CA TRP A 175 0.94 -4.49 -7.65
C TRP A 175 1.56 -4.39 -6.24
N ALA A 176 1.12 -5.22 -5.29
CA ALA A 176 1.64 -5.22 -3.92
C ALA A 176 2.57 -6.42 -3.76
N PRO A 177 3.81 -6.24 -3.28
CA PRO A 177 4.64 -7.37 -2.90
C PRO A 177 3.94 -8.21 -1.82
N ASP A 178 3.87 -9.53 -2.00
CA ASP A 178 3.31 -10.50 -1.03
C ASP A 178 3.83 -10.23 0.40
N SER A 179 5.09 -9.86 0.42
CA SER A 179 5.90 -9.61 1.57
C SER A 179 5.44 -8.32 2.30
N ALA A 180 5.13 -7.25 1.56
CA ALA A 180 4.54 -6.03 2.08
C ALA A 180 3.12 -6.29 2.62
N TYR A 181 2.31 -7.04 1.87
CA TYR A 181 0.96 -7.41 2.29
C TYR A 181 0.98 -8.18 3.62
N GLY A 182 1.80 -9.24 3.71
CA GLY A 182 1.95 -10.03 4.94
C GLY A 182 2.42 -9.20 6.13
N PHE A 183 3.32 -8.25 5.92
CA PHE A 183 3.74 -7.30 6.96
C PHE A 183 2.57 -6.46 7.47
N TYR A 184 1.78 -5.85 6.58
CA TYR A 184 0.65 -4.99 6.97
C TYR A 184 -0.53 -5.77 7.54
N CYS A 185 -0.75 -7.01 7.09
CA CYS A 185 -1.72 -7.91 7.70
C CYS A 185 -1.40 -8.15 9.19
N ARG A 186 -0.15 -8.48 9.53
CA ARG A 186 0.27 -8.63 10.93
C ARG A 186 0.22 -7.32 11.71
N LYS A 187 0.68 -6.23 11.07
CA LYS A 187 0.75 -4.91 11.71
C LYS A 187 -0.64 -4.36 12.05
N LEU A 188 -1.62 -4.57 11.16
CA LEU A 188 -2.94 -3.97 11.25
C LEU A 188 -4.01 -5.00 11.62
N TYR A 189 -4.24 -6.01 10.78
CA TYR A 189 -5.31 -6.98 10.98
C TYR A 189 -5.16 -7.75 12.30
N GLU A 190 -4.04 -8.44 12.52
CA GLU A 190 -3.84 -9.26 13.73
C GLU A 190 -3.92 -8.43 15.03
N ARG A 191 -3.60 -7.13 14.96
CA ARG A 191 -3.58 -6.24 16.12
C ARG A 191 -4.93 -5.57 16.39
N PHE A 192 -5.71 -5.30 15.36
CA PHE A 192 -6.91 -4.44 15.46
C PHE A 192 -8.21 -5.14 15.07
N ALA A 193 -8.20 -6.33 14.49
CA ALA A 193 -9.43 -7.02 14.06
C ALA A 193 -10.42 -7.26 15.21
N ASP A 194 -9.95 -7.68 16.38
CA ASP A 194 -10.81 -7.89 17.56
C ASP A 194 -11.44 -6.58 18.07
N LYS A 195 -10.74 -5.45 17.89
CA LYS A 195 -11.21 -4.12 18.32
C LYS A 195 -12.17 -3.48 17.31
N TYR A 196 -12.00 -3.80 16.03
CA TYR A 196 -12.79 -3.29 14.92
C TYR A 196 -13.50 -4.44 14.18
N PRO A 197 -14.39 -5.20 14.85
CA PRO A 197 -15.04 -6.37 14.28
C PRO A 197 -16.07 -6.02 13.18
N ASP A 198 -16.41 -4.74 13.05
CA ASP A 198 -17.35 -4.20 12.08
C ASP A 198 -16.69 -3.78 10.76
N ILE A 199 -15.36 -3.85 10.65
CA ILE A 199 -14.66 -3.78 9.38
C ILE A 199 -14.79 -5.13 8.70
N SER A 200 -15.46 -5.15 7.53
CA SER A 200 -15.64 -6.37 6.77
C SER A 200 -14.29 -6.98 6.35
N PRO A 201 -14.19 -8.30 6.15
CA PRO A 201 -12.98 -8.90 5.60
C PRO A 201 -12.54 -8.29 4.27
N GLN A 202 -13.50 -7.88 3.43
CA GLN A 202 -13.23 -7.20 2.17
C GLN A 202 -12.59 -5.82 2.38
N ASP A 203 -13.08 -5.04 3.35
CA ASP A 203 -12.51 -3.73 3.65
C ASP A 203 -11.10 -3.84 4.25
N TRP A 204 -10.85 -4.87 5.06
CA TRP A 204 -9.51 -5.21 5.53
C TRP A 204 -8.56 -5.51 4.38
N ASP A 205 -9.00 -6.33 3.42
CA ASP A 205 -8.23 -6.62 2.22
C ASP A 205 -7.84 -5.32 1.50
N ILE A 206 -8.86 -4.54 1.12
CA ILE A 206 -8.68 -3.29 0.35
C ILE A 206 -7.69 -2.35 1.06
N CYS A 207 -7.85 -2.17 2.38
CA CYS A 207 -6.96 -1.36 3.20
C CYS A 207 -5.51 -1.86 3.15
N ILE A 208 -5.29 -3.15 3.42
CA ILE A 208 -3.96 -3.75 3.50
C ILE A 208 -3.29 -3.75 2.13
N SER A 209 -3.97 -4.15 1.06
CA SER A 209 -3.39 -4.14 -0.30
C SER A 209 -3.03 -2.74 -0.74
N TYR A 210 -3.88 -1.76 -0.43
CA TYR A 210 -3.62 -0.37 -0.81
C TYR A 210 -2.36 0.17 -0.12
N ILE A 211 -2.22 -0.07 1.19
CA ILE A 211 -1.02 0.33 1.94
C ILE A 211 0.20 -0.43 1.41
N ALA A 212 0.08 -1.74 1.20
CA ALA A 212 1.17 -2.57 0.70
C ALA A 212 1.64 -2.17 -0.71
N ALA A 213 0.72 -1.85 -1.63
CA ALA A 213 1.06 -1.37 -2.97
C ALA A 213 1.73 0.01 -2.94
N THR A 214 1.26 0.89 -2.05
CA THR A 214 1.83 2.24 -1.89
C THR A 214 3.21 2.21 -1.24
N ALA A 215 3.41 1.33 -0.25
CA ALA A 215 4.66 1.17 0.45
C ALA A 215 5.69 0.36 -0.35
N GLY A 216 5.29 -0.74 -0.98
CA GLY A 216 6.17 -1.72 -1.62
C GLY A 216 6.97 -1.19 -2.80
N GLY A 217 6.57 -0.04 -3.36
CA GLY A 217 7.23 0.58 -4.50
C GLY A 217 7.04 -0.22 -5.79
N ASN A 218 6.92 0.48 -6.91
CA ASN A 218 6.85 -0.18 -8.22
C ASN A 218 8.24 -0.30 -8.82
N SER A 219 8.74 -1.52 -8.97
CA SER A 219 9.76 -1.81 -9.97
C SER A 219 9.10 -1.72 -11.34
N THR A 220 8.99 -0.51 -11.88
CA THR A 220 8.37 -0.35 -13.19
C THR A 220 9.18 -1.12 -14.25
N PRO A 221 8.53 -1.87 -15.14
CA PRO A 221 9.19 -2.60 -16.23
C PRO A 221 9.93 -1.69 -17.22
N PHE A 222 9.84 -0.36 -17.07
CA PHE A 222 10.59 0.62 -17.84
C PHE A 222 12.11 0.45 -17.76
N ASN A 223 12.64 -0.09 -16.66
CA ASN A 223 14.06 -0.37 -16.55
C ASN A 223 14.51 -1.36 -17.65
N PHE A 224 13.70 -2.40 -17.92
CA PHE A 224 13.97 -3.35 -19.01
C PHE A 224 13.90 -2.68 -20.38
N LEU A 225 12.95 -1.77 -20.60
CA LEU A 225 12.87 -1.02 -21.85
C LEU A 225 14.17 -0.26 -22.11
N GLY A 226 14.67 0.46 -21.10
CA GLY A 226 15.93 1.21 -21.17
C GLY A 226 17.12 0.35 -21.57
N TYR A 227 17.22 -0.87 -21.04
CA TYR A 227 18.30 -1.81 -21.40
C TYR A 227 18.19 -2.30 -22.84
N THR A 228 16.98 -2.50 -23.39
CA THR A 228 16.82 -3.01 -24.76
C THR A 228 17.11 -1.99 -25.86
N VAL A 229 17.00 -0.68 -25.58
CA VAL A 229 17.19 0.40 -26.57
C VAL A 229 18.56 0.32 -27.28
N PRO A 230 19.71 0.29 -26.58
CA PRO A 230 21.02 0.26 -27.23
C PRO A 230 21.22 -1.00 -28.09
N PHE A 231 20.74 -2.17 -27.65
CA PHE A 231 20.87 -3.41 -28.42
C PHE A 231 20.06 -3.37 -29.72
N ALA A 232 18.84 -2.84 -29.69
CA ALA A 232 18.06 -2.69 -30.92
C ALA A 232 18.65 -1.65 -31.86
N MET A 233 19.24 -0.57 -31.35
CA MET A 233 19.97 0.39 -32.19
C MET A 233 21.18 -0.26 -32.84
N LEU A 234 21.95 -1.07 -32.10
CA LEU A 234 23.09 -1.82 -32.64
C LEU A 234 22.65 -2.84 -33.70
N ALA A 235 21.60 -3.60 -33.43
CA ALA A 235 21.04 -4.59 -34.36
C ALA A 235 20.38 -3.96 -35.62
N ARG A 236 20.00 -2.68 -35.57
CA ARG A 236 19.57 -1.92 -36.75
C ARG A 236 20.77 -1.41 -37.56
N ARG A 237 21.90 -1.13 -36.91
CA ARG A 237 23.14 -0.71 -37.57
C ARG A 237 23.80 -1.86 -38.31
N TRP A 238 23.77 -3.06 -37.75
CA TRP A 238 24.29 -4.29 -38.37
C TRP A 238 23.10 -5.19 -38.71
N PRO A 239 22.60 -5.17 -39.96
CA PRO A 239 21.29 -5.71 -40.32
C PRO A 239 21.26 -7.25 -40.31
N ILE A 240 21.30 -7.84 -39.11
CA ILE A 240 21.18 -9.28 -38.90
C ILE A 240 19.72 -9.65 -39.08
N MET A 241 19.36 -10.17 -40.26
CA MET A 241 17.98 -10.36 -40.73
C MET A 241 17.02 -10.99 -39.70
N LEU A 242 17.47 -11.95 -38.90
CA LEU A 242 16.63 -12.66 -37.92
C LEU A 242 16.51 -11.94 -36.58
N ILE A 243 17.55 -11.20 -36.15
CA ILE A 243 17.60 -10.58 -34.83
C ILE A 243 16.80 -9.28 -34.80
N THR A 244 16.86 -8.47 -35.86
CA THR A 244 16.16 -7.19 -35.92
C THR A 244 14.63 -7.30 -35.71
N PRO A 245 13.88 -8.19 -36.41
CA PRO A 245 12.43 -8.30 -36.18
C PRO A 245 12.09 -8.83 -34.78
N LEU A 246 12.88 -9.77 -34.24
CA LEU A 246 12.70 -10.30 -32.90
C LEU A 246 12.88 -9.20 -31.84
N LEU A 247 13.98 -8.45 -31.90
CA LEU A 247 14.24 -7.34 -30.98
C LEU A 247 13.20 -6.22 -31.12
N ASN A 248 12.76 -5.90 -32.33
CA ASN A 248 11.70 -4.91 -32.53
C ASN A 248 10.37 -5.36 -31.90
N GLY A 249 10.01 -6.63 -32.07
CA GLY A 249 8.84 -7.25 -31.46
C GLY A 249 8.93 -7.21 -29.93
N LEU A 250 10.06 -7.63 -29.36
CA LEU A 250 10.31 -7.59 -27.92
C LEU A 250 10.22 -6.17 -27.36
N GLN A 251 10.86 -5.18 -27.98
CA GLN A 251 10.79 -3.78 -27.55
C GLN A 251 9.37 -3.24 -27.57
N ARG A 252 8.61 -3.54 -28.63
CA ARG A 252 7.23 -3.10 -28.77
C ARG A 252 6.33 -3.78 -27.74
N GLY A 253 6.52 -5.08 -27.51
CA GLY A 253 5.83 -5.83 -26.45
C GLY A 253 6.13 -5.27 -25.07
N LEU A 254 7.41 -5.06 -24.73
CA LEU A 254 7.84 -4.45 -23.47
C LEU A 254 7.29 -3.03 -23.30
N PHE A 255 7.23 -2.24 -24.37
CA PHE A 255 6.61 -0.92 -24.35
C PHE A 255 5.13 -1.02 -23.98
N TYR A 256 4.34 -1.83 -24.69
CA TYR A 256 2.91 -1.99 -24.41
C TYR A 256 2.64 -2.55 -23.03
N TYR A 257 3.43 -3.53 -22.61
CA TYR A 257 3.38 -4.09 -21.28
C TYR A 257 3.64 -3.00 -20.24
N SER A 258 4.73 -2.23 -20.37
CA SER A 258 5.05 -1.17 -19.42
C SER A 258 4.00 -0.07 -19.36
N ALA A 259 3.54 0.35 -20.54
CA ALA A 259 2.45 1.29 -20.74
C ALA A 259 1.18 0.85 -20.00
N PHE A 260 0.72 -0.38 -20.26
CA PHE A 260 -0.45 -0.97 -19.61
C PHE A 260 -0.26 -1.03 -18.10
N PHE A 261 0.89 -1.52 -17.63
CA PHE A 261 1.18 -1.66 -16.20
C PHE A 261 1.14 -0.31 -15.49
N VAL A 262 1.73 0.75 -16.06
CA VAL A 262 1.74 2.07 -15.42
C VAL A 262 0.35 2.69 -15.37
N LEU A 263 -0.42 2.60 -16.46
CA LEU A 263 -1.78 3.14 -16.48
C LEU A 263 -2.71 2.35 -15.54
N MET A 264 -2.68 1.02 -15.60
CA MET A 264 -3.51 0.16 -14.77
C MET A 264 -3.13 0.25 -13.30
N HIS A 265 -1.84 0.28 -12.98
CA HIS A 265 -1.37 0.48 -11.62
C HIS A 265 -1.90 1.81 -11.07
N THR A 266 -1.69 2.91 -11.79
CA THR A 266 -2.09 4.24 -11.32
C THR A 266 -3.61 4.34 -11.20
N TYR A 267 -4.35 3.80 -12.16
CA TYR A 267 -5.81 3.74 -12.09
C TYR A 267 -6.28 2.93 -10.87
N ARG A 268 -5.77 1.71 -10.70
CA ARG A 268 -6.19 0.83 -9.60
C ARG A 268 -5.81 1.41 -8.23
N HIS A 269 -4.63 2.03 -8.10
CA HIS A 269 -4.25 2.72 -6.87
C HIS A 269 -5.34 3.71 -6.43
N TRP A 270 -5.83 4.59 -7.32
CA TRP A 270 -6.88 5.54 -6.93
C TRP A 270 -8.30 4.97 -6.94
N ALA A 271 -8.58 3.93 -7.74
CA ALA A 271 -9.91 3.36 -7.87
C ALA A 271 -10.25 2.38 -6.74
N TYR A 272 -9.28 1.64 -6.23
CA TYR A 272 -9.50 0.57 -5.25
C TYR A 272 -10.00 1.06 -3.89
N PRO A 273 -9.44 2.08 -3.24
CA PRO A 273 -9.96 2.54 -1.94
C PRO A 273 -11.39 3.09 -2.02
N LEU A 274 -11.87 3.46 -3.21
CA LEU A 274 -13.26 3.89 -3.41
C LEU A 274 -14.28 2.76 -3.26
N THR A 275 -13.85 1.49 -3.28
CA THR A 275 -14.72 0.32 -3.07
C THR A 275 -14.87 -0.06 -1.60
N LEU A 276 -14.24 0.66 -0.67
CA LEU A 276 -14.43 0.46 0.77
C LEU A 276 -15.88 0.73 1.16
N GLN A 277 -16.49 -0.23 1.85
CA GLN A 277 -17.86 -0.12 2.36
C GLN A 277 -17.88 0.73 3.63
N ASN A 278 -17.00 0.44 4.59
CA ASN A 278 -16.94 1.13 5.88
C ASN A 278 -15.69 2.02 6.03
N LYS A 279 -15.61 3.07 5.20
CA LYS A 279 -14.47 3.99 5.13
C LYS A 279 -14.14 4.65 6.48
N GLN A 280 -15.16 5.08 7.20
CA GLN A 280 -15.01 5.77 8.49
C GLN A 280 -14.31 4.88 9.51
N ARG A 281 -14.72 3.60 9.63
CA ARG A 281 -14.10 2.68 10.59
C ARG A 281 -12.67 2.33 10.23
N VAL A 282 -12.38 2.15 8.94
CA VAL A 282 -10.99 1.98 8.48
C VAL A 282 -10.16 3.21 8.85
N ALA A 283 -10.67 4.42 8.64
CA ALA A 283 -9.96 5.65 9.00
C ALA A 283 -9.75 5.80 10.52
N GLU A 284 -10.72 5.44 11.35
CA GLU A 284 -10.59 5.41 12.82
C GLU A 284 -9.47 4.44 13.26
N MET A 285 -9.48 3.22 12.74
CA MET A 285 -8.45 2.21 13.01
C MET A 285 -7.05 2.71 12.59
N LEU A 286 -6.93 3.34 11.42
CA LEU A 286 -5.64 3.86 10.94
C LEU A 286 -5.12 5.04 11.76
N ARG A 287 -6.01 5.94 12.23
CA ARG A 287 -5.63 7.02 13.15
C ARG A 287 -5.09 6.42 14.44
N GLU A 288 -5.76 5.44 15.01
CA GLU A 288 -5.28 4.75 16.22
C GLU A 288 -3.95 4.04 15.98
N ALA A 289 -3.81 3.30 14.88
CA ALA A 289 -2.57 2.62 14.50
C ALA A 289 -1.42 3.62 14.36
N TYR A 290 -1.68 4.79 13.77
CA TYR A 290 -0.70 5.88 13.66
C TYR A 290 -0.26 6.42 15.02
N TYR A 291 -1.21 6.71 15.93
CA TYR A 291 -0.89 7.19 17.27
C TYR A 291 -0.10 6.17 18.10
N LEU A 292 -0.49 4.90 18.05
CA LEU A 292 0.19 3.83 18.78
C LEU A 292 1.62 3.57 18.28
N ASP A 293 1.87 3.83 17.01
CA ASP A 293 3.19 3.67 16.41
C ASP A 293 4.11 4.88 16.70
N ARG A 294 3.52 6.07 16.88
CA ARG A 294 4.24 7.31 17.20
C ARG A 294 4.44 7.57 18.69
N ALA A 295 3.66 6.90 19.56
CA ALA A 295 3.85 6.98 20.99
C ALA A 295 5.32 6.61 21.33
N PRO A 296 6.05 7.46 22.09
CA PRO A 296 7.39 7.11 22.54
C PRO A 296 7.31 5.74 23.22
N ARG A 297 8.13 4.78 22.79
CA ARG A 297 8.13 3.41 23.37
C ARG A 297 8.35 3.39 24.88
N PHE A 298 8.71 4.53 25.48
CA PHE A 298 8.89 4.74 26.91
C PHE A 298 7.59 5.00 27.68
N LEU A 299 6.46 5.28 27.02
CA LEU A 299 5.19 5.65 27.70
C LEU A 299 4.08 4.60 27.59
N LEU A 300 4.25 3.58 26.76
CA LEU A 300 3.37 2.42 26.86
C LEU A 300 3.92 1.57 28.00
N PRO A 301 3.18 1.37 29.12
CA PRO A 301 3.50 0.25 29.98
C PRO A 301 3.54 -0.95 29.04
N THR A 302 4.68 -1.65 29.01
CA THR A 302 4.73 -2.96 28.37
C THR A 302 3.45 -3.65 28.81
N PRO A 303 2.52 -4.00 27.89
CA PRO A 303 1.40 -4.82 28.31
C PRO A 303 2.06 -5.93 29.09
N PRO A 304 1.63 -6.20 30.34
CA PRO A 304 2.18 -7.35 31.04
C PRO A 304 2.12 -8.45 30.01
N PHE A 305 3.26 -9.11 29.78
CA PHE A 305 3.27 -10.43 29.21
C PHE A 305 2.36 -11.24 30.15
N THR A 306 1.05 -11.08 29.97
CA THR A 306 0.06 -12.08 30.22
C THR A 306 0.55 -13.13 29.28
N SER A 307 1.31 -14.04 29.90
CA SER A 307 1.54 -15.37 29.41
C SER A 307 0.43 -15.68 28.43
N ILE A 308 0.78 -15.73 27.15
CA ILE A 308 0.05 -16.59 26.24
C ILE A 308 -0.03 -17.89 27.03
N PRO A 309 -1.21 -18.31 27.52
CA PRO A 309 -1.28 -19.47 28.38
C PRO A 309 -0.67 -20.59 27.54
N TYR A 310 0.48 -21.07 28.02
CA TYR A 310 1.12 -22.25 27.47
C TYR A 310 0.02 -23.27 27.26
N LEU A 311 0.00 -23.83 26.05
CA LEU A 311 -0.66 -25.08 25.75
C LEU A 311 -0.62 -25.99 26.98
N ARG A 312 -1.75 -26.08 27.68
CA ARG A 312 -1.97 -27.18 28.60
C ARG A 312 -2.18 -28.37 27.69
N ASP A 313 -1.12 -29.16 27.52
CA ASP A 313 -1.16 -30.43 26.81
C ASP A 313 -2.31 -31.26 27.40
N PRO A 314 -3.38 -31.57 26.63
CA PRO A 314 -4.48 -32.37 27.13
C PRO A 314 -4.12 -33.87 27.26
N ARG A 315 -2.85 -34.25 27.08
CA ARG A 315 -2.38 -35.64 27.20
C ARG A 315 -1.48 -35.87 28.41
N SER A 316 -1.92 -35.45 29.60
CA SER A 316 -1.45 -36.06 30.84
C SER A 316 -2.37 -37.23 31.19
N PRO A 317 -1.93 -38.50 31.06
CA PRO A 317 -2.73 -39.64 31.48
C PRO A 317 -2.87 -39.62 33.00
N THR A 318 -4.11 -39.60 33.47
CA THR A 318 -4.46 -39.89 34.86
C THR A 318 -3.96 -41.28 35.21
N THR A 319 -2.92 -41.35 36.04
CA THR A 319 -2.51 -42.58 36.72
C THR A 319 -3.63 -43.01 37.66
N LYS A 320 -4.17 -44.19 37.38
CA LYS A 320 -5.00 -44.99 38.28
C LYS A 320 -4.16 -45.48 39.47
N ASP A 321 -4.80 -45.46 40.64
CA ASP A 321 -4.73 -46.41 41.76
C ASP A 321 -3.35 -46.87 42.29
N ARG A 322 -3.06 -46.48 43.54
CA ARG A 322 -2.96 -47.42 44.67
C ARG A 322 -3.01 -46.70 46.01
#